data_AF-A0A3B3V8K3-F1
#
_entry.id   AF-A0A3B3V8K3-F1
#
_cell.length_a   1.000
_cell.length_b   1.000
_cell.length_c   1.000
_cell.angle_alpha   90.00
_cell.angle_beta   90.00
_cell.angle_gamma   90.00
#
_symmetry.space_group_name_H-M   'P 1'
#
loop_
_entity.id
_entity.type
_entity.pdbx_description
1 polymer ?
#
loop_
_entity_poly.entity_id
_entity_poly.type
_entity_poly.pdbx_seq_one_letter_code
_entity_poly.pdbx_strand_id
1 'polypeptide(L)'
;NEGWMYDEWTNYIHGWQDRWVVLKNNTLSYYKSQDETEYGCRGSLCLSKAVITVSIIHCRDFETWDTKLLNRKYWQAKKKPK
;
A
#
# COMPACT_ATOMS: atom_id res chain seq x y z
N ASN A 1 12.46 7.43 -2.08
CA ASN A 1 11.29 6.62 -2.51
C ASN A 1 10.32 6.46 -1.36
N GLU A 2 9.64 7.55 -1.02
CA GLU A 2 8.66 7.60 0.06
C GLU A 2 7.51 8.52 -0.37
N GLY A 3 6.32 8.30 0.17
CA GLY A 3 5.16 9.08 -0.19
C GLY A 3 3.85 8.56 0.39
N TRP A 4 2.80 9.34 0.17
CA TRP A 4 1.44 9.00 0.58
C TRP A 4 0.76 8.08 -0.43
N MET A 5 0.13 7.03 0.09
CA MET A 5 -0.78 6.15 -0.65
C MET A 5 -2.05 5.97 0.18
N TYR A 6 -3.18 5.68 -0.46
CA TYR A 6 -4.31 5.17 0.32
C TYR A 6 -4.28 3.66 0.36
N ASP A 7 -4.70 3.07 1.48
CA ASP A 7 -4.85 1.63 1.68
C ASP A 7 -6.26 1.29 2.23
N GLU A 8 -6.83 0.16 1.82
CA GLU A 8 -8.16 -0.32 2.25
C GLU A 8 -8.08 -1.41 3.33
N TRP A 9 -6.90 -1.97 3.63
CA TRP A 9 -6.76 -3.25 4.33
C TRP A 9 -6.88 -3.18 5.86
N THR A 10 -6.91 -2.00 6.47
CA THR A 10 -6.95 -1.90 7.95
C THR A 10 -8.35 -1.96 8.57
N ASN A 11 -9.43 -1.75 7.80
CA ASN A 11 -10.79 -2.06 8.24
C ASN A 11 -11.75 -1.93 7.04
N TYR A 12 -12.36 -3.02 6.57
CA TYR A 12 -13.44 -2.97 5.54
C TYR A 12 -14.56 -1.98 5.93
N ILE A 13 -14.68 -1.70 7.23
CA ILE A 13 -15.68 -0.81 7.83
C ILE A 13 -15.31 0.68 7.68
N HIS A 14 -14.04 1.03 7.46
CA HIS A 14 -13.55 2.43 7.43
C HIS A 14 -13.11 2.91 6.04
N GLY A 15 -13.17 2.05 5.03
CA GLY A 15 -12.79 2.40 3.65
C GLY A 15 -11.31 2.77 3.50
N TRP A 16 -11.02 3.55 2.45
CA TRP A 16 -9.66 3.98 2.11
C TRP A 16 -9.08 4.94 3.15
N GLN A 17 -7.90 4.60 3.66
CA GLN A 17 -7.17 5.40 4.64
C GLN A 17 -5.83 5.85 4.10
N ASP A 18 -5.42 7.06 4.44
CA ASP A 18 -4.08 7.55 4.12
C ASP A 18 -3.02 6.79 4.90
N ARG A 19 -1.97 6.38 4.20
CA ARG A 19 -0.81 5.68 4.73
C ARG A 19 0.46 6.25 4.13
N TRP A 20 1.47 6.39 4.99
CA TRP A 20 2.82 6.71 4.55
C TRP A 20 3.52 5.42 4.14
N VAL A 21 4.07 5.39 2.94
CA VAL A 21 4.71 4.20 2.38
C VAL A 21 6.16 4.50 2.07
N VAL A 22 7.04 3.59 2.47
CA VAL A 22 8.48 3.68 2.27
C VAL A 22 8.95 2.43 1.55
N LEU A 23 9.66 2.61 0.45
CA LEU A 23 10.32 1.52 -0.26
C LEU A 23 11.82 1.55 0.01
N LYS A 24 12.32 0.54 0.73
CA LYS A 24 13.75 0.40 1.06
C LYS A 24 14.17 -1.06 1.00
N ASN A 25 15.32 -1.35 0.40
CA ASN A 25 15.89 -2.70 0.33
C ASN A 25 14.88 -3.77 -0.17
N ASN A 26 14.20 -3.50 -1.28
CA ASN A 26 13.13 -4.35 -1.85
C ASN A 26 12.00 -4.67 -0.87
N THR A 27 11.84 -3.89 0.18
CA THR A 27 10.77 -4.04 1.16
C THR A 27 9.90 -2.80 1.12
N LEU A 28 8.62 -3.01 0.84
CA LEU A 28 7.59 -1.98 0.90
C LEU A 28 7.00 -2.00 2.31
N SER A 29 7.23 -0.95 3.09
CA SER A 29 6.72 -0.81 4.45
C SER A 29 5.72 0.33 4.50
N TYR A 30 4.66 0.18 5.29
CA TYR A 30 3.68 1.25 5.48
C TYR A 30 3.47 1.60 6.96
N TYR A 31 3.09 2.85 7.16
CA TYR A 31 2.93 3.52 8.44
C TYR A 31 1.63 4.34 8.42
N LYS A 32 1.13 4.70 9.60
CA LYS A 32 -0.06 5.55 9.70
C LYS A 32 0.21 6.96 9.17
N SER A 33 1.40 7.49 9.44
CA SER A 33 1.89 8.80 8.99
C SER A 33 3.40 8.78 8.82
N GLN A 34 3.95 9.84 8.23
CA GLN A 34 5.41 10.02 8.06
C GLN A 34 6.13 10.10 9.43
N ASP A 35 5.54 10.79 10.40
CA ASP A 35 6.11 10.94 11.74
C ASP A 35 6.10 9.63 12.55
N GLU A 36 5.18 8.71 12.21
CA GLU A 36 5.10 7.39 12.86
C GLU A 36 6.13 6.38 12.29
N THR A 37 7.03 6.78 11.40
CA THR A 37 8.09 5.89 10.87
C THR A 37 9.04 5.36 11.95
N GLU A 38 9.25 6.15 13.01
CA GLU A 38 10.09 5.80 14.17
C GLU A 38 9.35 4.96 15.22
N TYR A 39 8.01 5.03 15.26
CA TYR A 39 7.17 4.43 16.30
C TYR A 39 6.70 3.00 15.97
N GLY A 40 6.97 2.52 14.76
CA GLY A 40 6.77 1.12 14.39
C GLY A 40 6.05 0.91 13.07
N CYS A 41 6.55 -0.06 12.30
CA CYS A 41 5.96 -0.47 11.04
C CYS A 41 4.63 -1.20 11.26
N ARG A 42 3.57 -0.81 10.52
CA ARG A 42 2.26 -1.48 10.61
C ARG A 42 2.21 -2.77 9.78
N GLY A 43 3.11 -2.88 8.79
CA GLY A 43 3.38 -4.10 8.07
C GLY A 43 4.31 -3.84 6.87
N SER A 44 4.93 -4.90 6.41
CA SER A 44 5.95 -4.85 5.36
C SER A 44 5.81 -5.98 4.37
N LEU A 45 6.09 -5.70 3.11
CA LEU A 45 6.05 -6.66 2.02
C LEU A 45 7.39 -6.72 1.30
N CYS A 46 8.01 -7.91 1.29
CA CYS A 46 9.22 -8.14 0.50
C CYS A 46 8.85 -8.30 -0.98
N LEU A 47 9.23 -7.33 -1.80
CA LEU A 47 8.99 -7.32 -3.24
C LEU A 47 9.74 -8.41 -3.99
N SER A 48 10.88 -8.88 -3.46
CA SER A 48 11.65 -9.97 -4.10
C SER A 48 10.87 -11.29 -4.21
N LYS A 49 9.79 -11.44 -3.42
CA LYS A 49 8.91 -12.63 -3.44
C LYS A 49 7.45 -12.28 -3.80
N ALA A 50 7.16 -11.01 -4.09
CA ALA A 50 5.80 -10.55 -4.33
C ALA A 50 5.50 -10.49 -5.82
N VAL A 51 4.27 -10.85 -6.18
CA VAL A 51 3.73 -10.59 -7.51
C VAL A 51 2.88 -9.33 -7.41
N ILE A 52 3.32 -8.27 -8.11
CA ILE A 52 2.61 -7.00 -8.18
C ILE A 52 1.69 -7.05 -9.39
N THR A 53 0.39 -6.82 -9.19
CA THR A 53 -0.58 -6.71 -10.27
C THR A 53 -1.17 -5.31 -10.25
N VAL A 54 -1.08 -4.60 -11.37
CA VAL A 54 -1.73 -3.31 -11.54
C VAL A 54 -3.14 -3.57 -12.05
N SER A 55 -4.14 -3.11 -11.31
CA SER A 55 -5.55 -3.25 -11.65
C SER A 55 -6.11 -1.87 -11.92
N ILE A 56 -6.50 -1.59 -13.17
CA ILE A 56 -7.20 -0.36 -13.51
C ILE A 56 -8.68 -0.61 -13.29
N ILE A 57 -9.20 -0.18 -12.14
CA ILE A 57 -10.63 -0.25 -11.87
C ILE A 57 -11.27 0.99 -12.50
N HIS A 58 -12.08 0.78 -13.55
CA HIS A 58 -12.75 1.79 -14.38
C HIS A 58 -13.85 2.60 -13.66
N CYS A 59 -13.67 2.89 -12.37
CA CYS A 59 -14.57 3.73 -11.61
C CYS A 59 -13.74 4.77 -10.85
N ARG A 60 -13.58 5.96 -11.46
CA ARG A 60 -12.98 7.22 -10.92
C ARG A 60 -11.49 7.53 -11.18
N ASP A 61 -10.93 7.23 -12.35
CA ASP A 61 -9.61 7.77 -12.76
C ASP A 61 -8.41 7.42 -11.84
N PHE A 62 -8.51 6.38 -10.99
CA PHE A 62 -7.44 6.00 -10.09
C PHE A 62 -6.76 4.70 -10.52
N GLU A 63 -5.43 4.73 -10.66
CA GLU A 63 -4.62 3.52 -10.74
C GLU A 63 -4.58 2.83 -9.37
N THR A 64 -5.14 1.62 -9.29
CA THR A 64 -5.06 0.78 -8.09
C THR A 64 -4.05 -0.35 -8.28
N TRP A 65 -3.30 -0.62 -7.22
CA TRP A 65 -2.23 -1.60 -7.23
C TRP A 65 -2.58 -2.66 -6.22
N ASP A 66 -2.70 -3.91 -6.67
CA ASP A 66 -2.91 -5.06 -5.82
C ASP A 66 -1.59 -5.80 -5.65
N THR A 67 -1.17 -6.01 -4.40
CA THR A 67 -0.02 -6.88 -4.14
C THR A 67 -0.49 -8.22 -3.56
N LYS A 68 -0.11 -9.29 -4.26
CA LYS A 68 -0.42 -10.66 -3.87
C LYS A 68 0.88 -11.36 -3.47
N LEU A 69 0.85 -11.96 -2.29
CA LEU A 69 1.84 -12.95 -1.87
C LEU A 69 1.07 -14.30 -1.87
N LEU A 70 1.66 -15.40 -2.34
CA LEU A 70 1.12 -16.75 -2.13
C LEU A 70 -0.42 -16.92 -2.39
N ASN A 71 -0.96 -16.35 -3.48
CA ASN A 71 -2.39 -16.40 -3.85
C ASN A 71 -3.40 -15.76 -2.88
N ARG A 72 -2.96 -14.97 -1.90
CA ARG A 72 -3.85 -14.10 -1.11
C ARG A 72 -3.61 -12.64 -1.51
N LYS A 73 -4.69 -11.87 -1.69
CA LYS A 73 -4.61 -10.40 -1.81
C LYS A 73 -4.26 -9.87 -0.42
N TYR A 74 -3.17 -9.14 -0.29
CA TYR A 74 -2.71 -8.60 0.99
C TYR A 74 -2.81 -7.09 1.05
N TRP A 75 -2.69 -6.42 -0.10
CA TRP A 75 -2.57 -4.97 -0.20
C TRP A 75 -3.35 -4.48 -1.41
N GLN A 76 -4.10 -3.40 -1.22
CA GLN A 76 -4.70 -2.62 -2.29
C GLN A 76 -4.43 -1.17 -1.98
N ALA A 77 -3.70 -0.54 -2.88
CA ALA A 77 -3.35 0.86 -2.73
C ALA A 77 -3.77 1.68 -3.95
N LYS A 78 -4.14 2.94 -3.72
CA LYS A 78 -4.34 3.91 -4.81
C LYS A 78 -3.34 5.04 -4.67
N LYS A 79 -2.74 5.42 -5.79
CA LYS A 79 -1.83 6.56 -5.86
C LYS A 79 -2.65 7.85 -5.74
N LYS A 80 -2.18 8.80 -4.93
CA LYS A 80 -2.81 10.12 -4.89
C LYS A 80 -2.59 10.84 -6.23
N PRO A 81 -3.62 11.50 -6.80
CA PRO A 81 -3.39 12.45 -7.89
C PRO A 81 -2.46 13.56 -7.39
N LYS A 82 -1.62 14.08 -8.28
CA LYS A 82 -0.72 15.20 -7.99
C LYS A 82 -1.51 16.48 -7.73
#